data_AF-A0A9E0G686-F1
#
_entry.id   AF-A0A9E0G686-F1
#
_cell.length_a   1.000
_cell.length_b   1.000
_cell.length_c   1.000
_cell.angle_alpha   90.00
_cell.angle_beta   90.00
_cell.angle_gamma   90.00
#
_symmetry.space_group_name_H-M   'P 1'
#
loop_
_entity.id
_entity.type
_entity.pdbx_description
1 polymer ?
#
loop_
_entity_poly.entity_id
_entity_poly.type
_entity_poly.pdbx_seq_one_letter_code
_entity_poly.pdbx_strand_id
1 'polypeptide(L)'
;CINEEIRHECEQKEIKAFDFMKMDDVAIYNAIATAEGAIMEAIKMQPINLHKSRCLVLGYGRCAKVLAAKLKGMDAQVTVCARNKTARSLAKSFGLEVMDFTELKRRICQYDHIFNTVPKQILKEDILRKISKESCIIDIASYPGGTNHQMAEKLGICAKLCPSLPGIYSPKSSGIMLAKKVLEISGEIKHGIEK
;
A
#
# COMPACT_ATOMS: atom_id res chain seq x y z
N CYS A 1 -4.45 14.29 0.35
CA CYS A 1 -5.86 14.65 0.07
C CYS A 1 -6.06 16.07 0.54
N ILE A 2 -6.86 16.85 -0.19
CA ILE A 2 -7.19 18.23 0.18
C ILE A 2 -7.90 18.16 1.54
N ASN A 3 -7.42 18.93 2.52
CA ASN A 3 -8.05 18.97 3.85
C ASN A 3 -9.42 19.67 3.75
N GLU A 4 -10.30 19.40 4.71
CA GLU A 4 -11.67 19.95 4.66
C GLU A 4 -11.69 21.47 4.82
N GLU A 5 -10.71 22.05 5.54
CA GLU A 5 -10.57 23.50 5.69
C GLU A 5 -10.28 24.20 4.36
N ILE A 6 -9.29 23.74 3.58
CA ILE A 6 -8.98 24.29 2.25
C ILE A 6 -10.14 24.05 1.29
N ARG A 7 -10.79 22.88 1.37
CA ARG A 7 -11.97 22.59 0.54
C ARG A 7 -13.09 23.61 0.82
N HIS A 8 -13.38 23.86 2.08
CA HIS A 8 -14.41 24.83 2.48
C HIS A 8 -14.06 26.25 2.03
N GLU A 9 -12.80 26.66 2.18
CA GLU A 9 -12.34 27.98 1.72
C GLU A 9 -12.45 28.13 0.20
N CYS A 10 -12.08 27.10 -0.56
CA CYS A 10 -12.26 27.08 -2.01
C CYS A 10 -13.74 27.20 -2.41
N GLU A 11 -14.63 26.48 -1.72
CA GLU A 11 -16.08 26.54 -1.95
C GLU A 11 -16.64 27.94 -1.67
N GLN A 12 -16.25 28.58 -0.57
CA GLN A 12 -16.66 29.95 -0.24
C GLN A 12 -16.21 30.98 -1.27
N LYS A 13 -15.07 30.75 -1.93
CA LYS A 13 -14.48 31.62 -2.96
C LYS A 13 -14.87 31.21 -4.38
N GLU A 14 -15.77 30.24 -4.54
CA GLU A 14 -16.18 29.69 -5.85
C GLU A 14 -15.02 29.14 -6.68
N ILE A 15 -13.93 28.71 -6.01
CA ILE A 15 -12.76 28.10 -6.64
C ILE A 15 -12.98 26.59 -6.74
N LYS A 16 -12.91 26.03 -7.95
CA LYS A 16 -12.99 24.59 -8.17
C LYS A 16 -11.69 23.90 -7.68
N ALA A 17 -11.81 23.04 -6.67
CA ALA A 17 -10.71 22.25 -6.14
C ALA A 17 -10.85 20.76 -6.50
N PHE A 18 -9.80 20.18 -7.10
CA PHE A 18 -9.78 18.78 -7.54
C PHE A 18 -8.78 17.96 -6.72
N ASP A 19 -9.26 16.93 -6.02
CA ASP A 19 -8.41 15.99 -5.30
C ASP A 19 -8.14 14.76 -6.17
N PHE A 20 -7.04 14.81 -6.93
CA PHE A 20 -6.64 13.73 -7.83
C PHE A 20 -6.48 12.38 -7.11
N MET A 21 -6.13 12.36 -5.82
CA MET A 21 -5.95 11.12 -5.07
C MET A 21 -7.28 10.44 -4.70
N LYS A 22 -8.40 11.17 -4.80
CA LYS A 22 -9.76 10.64 -4.63
C LYS A 22 -10.38 10.16 -5.96
N MET A 23 -9.77 10.47 -7.10
CA MET A 23 -10.23 9.99 -8.41
C MET A 23 -9.82 8.53 -8.62
N ASP A 24 -10.77 7.67 -9.01
CA ASP A 24 -10.55 6.22 -9.03
C ASP A 24 -9.50 5.76 -10.05
N ASP A 25 -9.50 6.36 -11.24
CA ASP A 25 -8.51 6.10 -12.30
C ASP A 25 -7.09 6.44 -11.83
N VAL A 26 -6.87 7.65 -11.31
CA VAL A 26 -5.57 8.09 -10.75
C VAL A 26 -5.16 7.23 -9.56
N ALA A 27 -6.10 6.88 -8.68
CA ALA A 27 -5.83 6.03 -7.53
C ALA A 27 -5.40 4.61 -7.93
N ILE A 28 -5.94 4.05 -9.01
CA ILE A 28 -5.52 2.74 -9.54
C ILE A 28 -4.09 2.82 -10.09
N TYR A 29 -3.75 3.83 -10.88
CA TYR A 29 -2.38 3.98 -11.38
C TYR A 29 -1.37 4.21 -10.26
N ASN A 30 -1.71 5.02 -9.27
CA ASN A 30 -0.89 5.20 -8.08
C ASN A 30 -0.73 3.90 -7.29
N ALA A 31 -1.75 3.04 -7.23
CA ALA A 31 -1.64 1.73 -6.61
C ALA A 31 -0.62 0.83 -7.32
N ILE A 32 -0.49 0.90 -8.65
CA ILE A 32 0.52 0.17 -9.42
C ILE A 32 1.92 0.63 -9.04
N ALA A 33 2.19 1.93 -9.14
CA ALA A 33 3.50 2.50 -8.82
C ALA A 33 3.88 2.30 -7.35
N THR A 34 2.91 2.41 -6.44
CA THR A 34 3.10 2.14 -5.01
C THR A 34 3.47 0.68 -4.78
N ALA A 35 2.79 -0.26 -5.45
CA ALA A 35 3.09 -1.68 -5.31
C ALA A 35 4.50 -2.04 -5.82
N GLU A 36 4.91 -1.47 -6.96
CA GLU A 36 6.27 -1.65 -7.50
C GLU A 36 7.33 -1.07 -6.57
N GLY A 37 7.12 0.15 -6.07
CA GLY A 37 8.00 0.75 -5.07
C GLY A 37 8.09 -0.07 -3.78
N ALA A 38 6.97 -0.63 -3.31
CA ALA A 38 6.96 -1.45 -2.09
C ALA A 38 7.76 -2.74 -2.28
N ILE A 39 7.61 -3.39 -3.44
CA ILE A 39 8.37 -4.58 -3.82
C ILE A 39 9.87 -4.27 -3.88
N MET A 40 10.24 -3.15 -4.52
CA MET A 40 11.64 -2.74 -4.59
C MET A 40 12.21 -2.48 -3.19
N GLU A 41 11.45 -1.88 -2.26
CA GLU A 41 11.90 -1.63 -0.89
C GLU A 41 12.13 -2.95 -0.17
N ALA A 42 11.21 -3.92 -0.33
CA ALA A 42 11.38 -5.26 0.22
C ALA A 42 12.64 -5.95 -0.31
N ILE A 43 12.93 -5.86 -1.63
CA ILE A 43 14.14 -6.42 -2.25
C ILE A 43 15.39 -5.71 -1.73
N LYS A 44 15.36 -4.39 -1.57
CA LYS A 44 16.52 -3.62 -1.11
C LYS A 44 16.85 -3.87 0.36
N MET A 45 15.84 -4.10 1.19
CA MET A 45 15.99 -4.17 2.65
C MET A 45 16.32 -5.57 3.17
N GLN A 46 16.26 -6.61 2.33
CA GLN A 46 16.44 -7.98 2.77
C GLN A 46 17.37 -8.76 1.83
N PRO A 47 18.26 -9.60 2.37
CA PRO A 47 19.20 -10.39 1.57
C PRO A 47 18.58 -11.69 1.03
N ILE A 48 17.25 -11.80 0.98
CA ILE A 48 16.53 -12.97 0.48
C ILE A 48 15.71 -12.62 -0.76
N ASN A 49 15.44 -13.64 -1.58
CA ASN A 49 14.56 -13.48 -2.73
C ASN A 49 13.10 -13.38 -2.29
N LEU A 50 12.29 -12.64 -3.06
CA LEU A 50 10.82 -12.70 -2.93
C LEU A 50 10.24 -14.03 -3.41
N HIS A 51 10.94 -14.72 -4.32
CA HIS A 51 10.53 -16.01 -4.83
C HIS A 51 10.36 -17.01 -3.68
N LYS A 52 9.14 -17.54 -3.53
CA LYS A 52 8.72 -18.46 -2.45
C LYS A 52 8.85 -17.93 -1.02
N SER A 53 9.20 -16.66 -0.81
CA SER A 53 9.18 -16.08 0.54
C SER A 53 7.74 -15.85 1.01
N ARG A 54 7.56 -15.85 2.33
CA ARG A 54 6.27 -15.68 2.99
C ARG A 54 6.00 -14.19 3.17
N CYS A 55 5.11 -13.67 2.34
CA CYS A 55 4.71 -12.27 2.32
C CYS A 55 3.34 -12.08 2.97
N LEU A 56 3.29 -11.30 4.04
CA LEU A 56 2.04 -10.88 4.66
C LEU A 56 1.63 -9.50 4.16
N VAL A 57 0.41 -9.36 3.65
CA VAL A 57 -0.19 -8.06 3.31
C VAL A 57 -1.29 -7.74 4.34
N LEU A 58 -1.11 -6.67 5.11
CA LEU A 58 -2.10 -6.19 6.06
C LEU A 58 -3.07 -5.23 5.35
N GLY A 59 -4.36 -5.60 5.33
CA GLY A 59 -5.41 -4.92 4.58
C GLY A 59 -5.62 -5.51 3.18
N TYR A 60 -6.75 -5.17 2.56
CA TYR A 60 -7.07 -5.59 1.19
C TYR A 60 -7.86 -4.52 0.42
N GLY A 61 -7.41 -3.27 0.55
CA GLY A 61 -7.91 -2.12 -0.21
C GLY A 61 -7.28 -2.03 -1.62
N ARG A 62 -7.41 -0.87 -2.28
CA ARG A 62 -6.94 -0.63 -3.65
C ARG A 62 -5.46 -0.99 -3.85
N CYS A 63 -4.54 -0.37 -3.10
CA CYS A 63 -3.10 -0.66 -3.21
C CYS A 63 -2.75 -2.09 -2.84
N ALA A 64 -3.34 -2.62 -1.75
CA ALA A 64 -3.07 -3.97 -1.28
C ALA A 64 -3.44 -5.06 -2.29
N LYS A 65 -4.54 -4.87 -3.06
CA LYS A 65 -4.94 -5.81 -4.12
C LYS A 65 -3.88 -5.89 -5.22
N VAL A 66 -3.39 -4.75 -5.69
CA VAL A 66 -2.35 -4.69 -6.73
C VAL A 66 -1.03 -5.26 -6.22
N LEU A 67 -0.64 -4.92 -5.00
CA LEU A 67 0.56 -5.44 -4.35
C LEU A 67 0.52 -6.96 -4.18
N ALA A 68 -0.58 -7.50 -3.63
CA ALA A 68 -0.74 -8.93 -3.44
C ALA A 68 -0.71 -9.70 -4.77
N ALA A 69 -1.34 -9.16 -5.82
CA ALA A 69 -1.30 -9.76 -7.15
C ALA A 69 0.12 -9.77 -7.74
N LYS A 70 0.87 -8.66 -7.64
CA LYS A 70 2.27 -8.60 -8.13
C LYS A 70 3.19 -9.54 -7.35
N LEU A 71 3.11 -9.56 -6.02
CA LEU A 71 3.88 -10.49 -5.18
C LEU A 71 3.59 -11.95 -5.56
N LYS A 72 2.32 -12.31 -5.75
CA LYS A 72 1.92 -13.64 -6.21
C LYS A 72 2.48 -13.93 -7.61
N GLY A 73 2.45 -12.97 -8.52
CA GLY A 73 3.04 -13.09 -9.86
C GLY A 73 4.57 -13.25 -9.84
N MET A 74 5.24 -12.85 -8.75
CA MET A 74 6.65 -13.10 -8.47
C MET A 74 6.89 -14.40 -7.66
N ASP A 75 5.91 -15.30 -7.63
CA ASP A 75 5.95 -16.57 -6.91
C ASP A 75 6.10 -16.47 -5.39
N ALA A 76 5.84 -15.31 -4.78
CA ALA A 76 5.80 -15.20 -3.32
C ALA A 76 4.60 -15.95 -2.74
N GLN A 77 4.76 -16.49 -1.54
CA GLN A 77 3.68 -17.08 -0.76
C GLN A 77 2.93 -15.96 -0.04
N VAL A 78 1.83 -15.49 -0.64
CA VAL A 78 1.12 -14.31 -0.15
C VAL A 78 -0.05 -14.69 0.75
N THR A 79 -0.04 -14.18 1.98
CA THR A 79 -1.18 -14.18 2.90
C THR A 79 -1.74 -12.77 3.07
N VAL A 80 -3.05 -12.61 2.94
CA VAL A 80 -3.77 -11.35 3.17
C VAL A 80 -4.47 -11.38 4.53
N CYS A 81 -4.15 -10.42 5.39
CA CYS A 81 -4.83 -10.22 6.66
C CYS A 81 -5.85 -9.07 6.56
N ALA A 82 -7.14 -9.37 6.62
CA ALA A 82 -8.20 -8.37 6.48
C ALA A 82 -9.36 -8.61 7.45
N ARG A 83 -9.92 -7.54 8.02
CA ARG A 83 -11.08 -7.61 8.93
C ARG A 83 -12.35 -8.05 8.20
N ASN A 84 -12.59 -7.43 7.04
CA ASN A 84 -13.79 -7.67 6.24
C ASN A 84 -13.77 -9.09 5.64
N LYS A 85 -14.84 -9.86 5.89
CA LYS A 85 -14.99 -11.24 5.38
C LYS A 85 -15.10 -11.31 3.86
N THR A 86 -15.80 -10.37 3.22
CA THR A 86 -15.89 -10.24 1.77
C THR A 86 -14.53 -9.99 1.15
N ALA A 87 -13.72 -9.11 1.75
CA ALA A 87 -12.37 -8.84 1.29
C ALA A 87 -11.47 -10.09 1.34
N ARG A 88 -11.56 -10.88 2.41
CA ARG A 88 -10.88 -12.19 2.50
C ARG A 88 -11.40 -13.20 1.50
N SER A 89 -12.71 -13.28 1.31
CA SER A 89 -13.31 -14.21 0.34
C SER A 89 -12.84 -13.90 -1.09
N LEU A 90 -12.75 -12.62 -1.43
CA LEU A 90 -12.19 -12.16 -2.70
C LEU A 90 -10.69 -12.48 -2.83
N ALA A 91 -9.88 -12.20 -1.81
CA ALA A 91 -8.46 -12.58 -1.84
C ALA A 91 -8.28 -14.09 -2.04
N LYS A 92 -9.09 -14.90 -1.35
CA LYS A 92 -9.09 -16.36 -1.47
C LYS A 92 -9.51 -16.84 -2.86
N SER A 93 -10.47 -16.19 -3.52
CA SER A 93 -10.86 -16.55 -4.90
C SER A 93 -9.75 -16.27 -5.92
N PHE A 94 -8.85 -15.34 -5.63
CA PHE A 94 -7.61 -15.13 -6.40
C PHE A 94 -6.47 -16.06 -5.99
N GLY A 95 -6.74 -17.09 -5.18
CA GLY A 95 -5.77 -18.10 -4.75
C GLY A 95 -4.68 -17.54 -3.83
N LEU A 96 -5.01 -16.55 -3.01
CA LEU A 96 -4.17 -16.07 -1.91
C LEU A 96 -4.56 -16.78 -0.62
N GLU A 97 -3.61 -16.95 0.29
CA GLU A 97 -3.97 -17.31 1.66
C GLU A 97 -4.61 -16.11 2.37
N VAL A 98 -5.46 -16.36 3.35
CA VAL A 98 -6.15 -15.30 4.09
C VAL A 98 -6.20 -15.59 5.58
N MET A 99 -6.25 -14.53 6.38
CA MET A 99 -6.46 -14.63 7.82
C MET A 99 -7.21 -13.42 8.38
N ASP A 100 -7.85 -13.60 9.54
CA ASP A 100 -8.37 -12.49 10.34
C ASP A 100 -7.25 -11.79 11.13
N PHE A 101 -7.47 -10.54 11.53
CA PHE A 101 -6.59 -9.86 12.48
C PHE A 101 -6.58 -10.53 13.86
N THR A 102 -7.63 -11.27 14.25
CA THR A 102 -7.62 -12.07 15.49
C THR A 102 -6.54 -13.16 15.48
N GLU A 103 -6.12 -13.63 14.30
CA GLU A 103 -5.08 -14.65 14.14
C GLU A 103 -3.67 -14.06 14.05
N LEU A 104 -3.55 -12.76 13.76
CA LEU A 104 -2.30 -12.09 13.40
C LEU A 104 -1.20 -12.35 14.43
N LYS A 105 -1.48 -12.08 15.71
CA LYS A 105 -0.49 -12.21 16.80
C LYS A 105 0.11 -13.62 16.91
N ARG A 106 -0.67 -14.65 16.58
CA ARG A 106 -0.23 -16.05 16.64
C ARG A 106 0.61 -16.46 15.43
N ARG A 107 0.32 -15.90 14.25
CA ARG A 107 0.92 -16.31 12.98
C ARG A 107 2.03 -15.40 12.49
N ILE A 108 2.18 -14.19 13.03
CA ILE A 108 3.06 -13.17 12.44
C ILE A 108 4.55 -13.56 12.38
N CYS A 109 5.01 -14.44 13.27
CA CYS A 109 6.40 -14.89 13.33
C CYS A 109 6.87 -15.63 12.07
N GLN A 110 5.95 -16.12 11.25
CA GLN A 110 6.26 -16.96 10.09
C GLN A 110 6.51 -16.17 8.81
N TYR A 111 6.44 -14.85 8.79
CA TYR A 111 6.54 -14.07 7.55
C TYR A 111 7.90 -13.42 7.40
N ASP A 112 8.46 -13.48 6.21
CA ASP A 112 9.75 -12.90 5.90
C ASP A 112 9.59 -11.40 5.53
N HIS A 113 8.50 -11.07 4.81
CA HIS A 113 8.12 -9.69 4.51
C HIS A 113 6.70 -9.37 5.00
N ILE A 114 6.54 -8.21 5.65
CA ILE A 114 5.24 -7.74 6.15
C ILE A 114 4.94 -6.37 5.52
N PHE A 115 4.00 -6.33 4.59
CA PHE A 115 3.55 -5.11 3.93
C PHE A 115 2.33 -4.54 4.67
N ASN A 116 2.51 -3.43 5.38
CA ASN A 116 1.38 -2.73 5.99
C ASN A 116 0.76 -1.74 5.00
N THR A 117 -0.56 -1.87 4.78
CA THR A 117 -1.33 -0.92 3.97
C THR A 117 -2.45 -0.23 4.75
N VAL A 118 -2.60 -0.55 6.04
CA VAL A 118 -3.69 -0.01 6.86
C VAL A 118 -3.23 1.26 7.57
N PRO A 119 -3.95 2.40 7.41
CA PRO A 119 -3.62 3.69 8.04
C PRO A 119 -4.12 3.74 9.49
N LYS A 120 -3.74 2.74 10.28
CA LYS A 120 -3.99 2.67 11.72
C LYS A 120 -2.90 1.83 12.35
N GLN A 121 -2.42 2.22 13.53
CA GLN A 121 -1.41 1.47 14.27
C GLN A 121 -1.91 0.08 14.66
N ILE A 122 -1.53 -0.93 13.87
CA ILE A 122 -1.84 -2.34 14.06
C ILE A 122 -0.62 -3.06 14.61
N LEU A 123 0.58 -2.80 14.07
CA LEU A 123 1.82 -3.39 14.54
C LEU A 123 2.31 -2.63 15.78
N LYS A 124 1.60 -2.88 16.88
CA LYS A 124 1.93 -2.41 18.23
C LYS A 124 2.97 -3.32 18.88
N GLU A 125 3.49 -2.90 20.02
CA GLU A 125 4.55 -3.61 20.75
C GLU A 125 4.27 -5.10 20.96
N ASP A 126 3.05 -5.46 21.34
CA ASP A 126 2.69 -6.84 21.65
C ASP A 126 2.71 -7.77 20.43
N ILE A 127 2.50 -7.22 19.23
CA ILE A 127 2.63 -7.90 17.95
C ILE A 127 4.09 -7.86 17.48
N LEU A 128 4.76 -6.70 17.55
CA LEU A 128 6.16 -6.52 17.17
C LEU A 128 7.07 -7.52 17.92
N ARG A 129 6.83 -7.76 19.22
CA ARG A 129 7.57 -8.76 20.01
C ARG A 129 7.44 -10.20 19.51
N LYS A 130 6.50 -10.49 18.61
CA LYS A 130 6.28 -11.81 18.00
C LYS A 130 6.85 -11.91 16.58
N ILE A 131 7.31 -10.81 15.99
CA ILE A 131 7.90 -10.80 14.65
C ILE A 131 9.31 -11.38 14.73
N SER A 132 9.70 -12.17 13.72
CA SER A 132 11.07 -12.68 13.61
C SER A 132 12.05 -11.52 13.42
N LYS A 133 13.27 -11.64 13.96
CA LYS A 133 14.34 -10.65 13.71
C LYS A 133 14.79 -10.63 12.25
N GLU A 134 14.54 -11.72 11.54
CA GLU A 134 14.82 -11.85 10.12
C GLU A 134 13.70 -11.28 9.24
N SER A 135 12.55 -10.89 9.81
CA SER A 135 11.47 -10.27 9.04
C SER A 135 11.78 -8.80 8.75
N CYS A 136 11.23 -8.28 7.64
CA CYS A 136 11.16 -6.83 7.42
C CYS A 136 9.73 -6.31 7.20
N ILE A 137 9.44 -5.16 7.79
CA ILE A 137 8.16 -4.45 7.67
C ILE A 137 8.30 -3.31 6.66
N ILE A 138 7.50 -3.35 5.61
CA ILE A 138 7.37 -2.30 4.60
C ILE A 138 6.02 -1.62 4.83
N ASP A 139 6.03 -0.46 5.46
CA ASP A 139 4.82 0.28 5.81
C ASP A 139 4.52 1.33 4.73
N ILE A 140 3.57 1.03 3.85
CA ILE A 140 3.12 1.94 2.77
C ILE A 140 1.83 2.68 3.12
N ALA A 141 1.36 2.57 4.36
CA ALA A 141 0.20 3.32 4.80
C ALA A 141 0.54 4.81 4.92
N SER A 142 -0.44 5.67 4.65
CA SER A 142 -0.31 7.11 4.87
C SER A 142 0.13 7.41 6.31
N TYR A 143 0.93 8.47 6.48
CA TYR A 143 1.41 8.93 7.78
C TYR A 143 0.26 8.98 8.82
N PRO A 144 0.48 8.50 10.06
CA PRO A 144 1.74 8.04 10.67
C PRO A 144 2.11 6.57 10.36
N GLY A 145 1.44 5.94 9.39
CA GLY A 145 1.60 4.52 9.10
C GLY A 145 0.74 3.63 10.00
N GLY A 146 1.04 2.34 10.00
CA GLY A 146 0.40 1.34 10.87
C GLY A 146 1.36 0.60 11.79
N THR A 147 2.63 1.00 11.80
CA THR A 147 3.70 0.39 12.60
C THR A 147 4.20 1.35 13.67
N ASN A 148 4.36 0.85 14.91
CA ASN A 148 5.12 1.58 15.91
C ASN A 148 6.62 1.46 15.60
N HIS A 149 7.12 2.33 14.73
CA HIS A 149 8.50 2.30 14.22
C HIS A 149 9.54 2.50 15.34
N GLN A 150 9.27 3.37 16.32
CA GLN A 150 10.16 3.57 17.47
C GLN A 150 10.33 2.29 18.28
N MET A 151 9.24 1.54 18.48
CA MET A 151 9.30 0.25 19.17
C MET A 151 9.96 -0.83 18.29
N ALA A 152 9.72 -0.84 16.99
CA ALA A 152 10.40 -1.76 16.07
C ALA A 152 11.92 -1.57 16.12
N GLU A 153 12.39 -0.33 16.11
CA GLU A 153 13.80 0.02 16.26
C GLU A 153 14.38 -0.44 17.60
N LYS A 154 13.70 -0.15 18.73
CA LYS A 154 14.12 -0.63 20.06
C LYS A 154 14.21 -2.15 20.17
N LEU A 155 13.36 -2.86 19.41
CA LEU A 155 13.39 -4.31 19.33
C LEU A 155 14.39 -4.82 18.29
N GLY A 156 15.03 -3.98 17.49
CA GLY A 156 15.91 -4.43 16.39
C GLY A 156 15.17 -5.17 15.28
N ILE A 157 13.96 -4.73 14.96
CA ILE A 157 13.14 -5.27 13.85
C ILE A 157 13.28 -4.34 12.66
N CYS A 158 13.58 -4.89 11.47
CA CYS A 158 13.61 -4.15 10.22
C CYS A 158 12.21 -3.57 9.94
N ALA A 159 12.07 -2.25 9.95
CA ALA A 159 10.81 -1.58 9.68
C ALA A 159 11.05 -0.23 9.01
N LYS A 160 10.36 0.03 7.90
CA LYS A 160 10.47 1.30 7.17
C LYS A 160 9.10 1.82 6.74
N LEU A 161 8.82 3.07 7.13
CA LEU A 161 7.74 3.84 6.55
C LEU A 161 8.16 4.33 5.15
N CYS A 162 7.35 4.00 4.15
CA CYS A 162 7.63 4.21 2.75
C CYS A 162 6.57 5.14 2.12
N PRO A 163 6.57 6.45 2.45
CA PRO A 163 5.66 7.39 1.83
C PRO A 163 6.09 7.69 0.39
N SER A 164 5.14 8.18 -0.42
CA SER A 164 5.44 8.80 -1.72
C SER A 164 6.15 7.92 -2.75
N LEU A 165 6.01 6.59 -2.64
CA LEU A 165 6.65 5.62 -3.55
C LEU A 165 6.45 5.92 -5.05
N PRO A 166 5.27 6.34 -5.54
CA PRO A 166 5.10 6.70 -6.96
C PRO A 166 6.04 7.82 -7.42
N GLY A 167 6.25 8.85 -6.59
CA GLY A 167 7.14 9.97 -6.91
C GLY A 167 8.63 9.62 -6.81
N ILE A 168 8.99 8.61 -6.03
CA ILE A 168 10.38 8.18 -5.84
C ILE A 168 10.80 7.21 -6.96
N TYR A 169 9.97 6.20 -7.25
CA TYR A 169 10.35 5.07 -8.11
C TYR A 169 9.74 5.10 -9.50
N SER A 170 8.64 5.82 -9.70
CA SER A 170 7.98 5.92 -11.00
C SER A 170 7.53 7.36 -11.32
N PRO A 171 8.38 8.40 -11.12
CA PRO A 171 7.98 9.79 -11.25
C PRO A 171 7.46 10.12 -12.65
N LYS A 172 8.11 9.59 -13.70
CA LYS A 172 7.68 9.79 -15.09
C LYS A 172 6.28 9.23 -15.34
N SER A 173 6.04 7.96 -15.00
CA SER A 173 4.74 7.30 -15.19
C SER A 173 3.63 7.97 -14.39
N SER A 174 3.92 8.33 -13.14
CA SER A 174 2.98 9.01 -12.26
C SER A 174 2.66 10.42 -12.79
N GLY A 175 3.67 11.16 -13.24
CA GLY A 175 3.53 12.49 -13.82
C GLY A 175 2.70 12.49 -15.10
N ILE A 176 2.91 11.51 -16.00
CA ILE A 176 2.12 11.37 -17.23
C ILE A 176 0.64 11.18 -16.89
N MET A 177 0.30 10.34 -15.91
CA MET A 177 -1.10 10.10 -15.55
C MET A 177 -1.76 11.32 -14.91
N LEU A 178 -1.04 12.03 -14.05
CA LEU A 178 -1.52 13.30 -13.50
C LEU A 178 -1.72 14.35 -14.59
N ALA A 179 -0.77 14.50 -15.51
CA ALA A 179 -0.88 15.43 -16.63
C ALA A 179 -2.08 15.11 -17.53
N LYS A 180 -2.27 13.83 -17.89
CA LYS A 180 -3.47 13.39 -18.62
C LYS A 180 -4.75 13.80 -17.90
N LYS A 181 -4.81 13.58 -16.58
CA LYS A 181 -6.01 13.92 -15.82
C LYS A 181 -6.29 15.42 -15.73
N VAL A 182 -5.23 16.22 -15.63
CA VAL A 182 -5.33 17.69 -15.68
C VAL A 182 -5.90 18.13 -17.04
N LEU A 183 -5.35 17.63 -18.15
CA LEU A 183 -5.80 17.98 -19.49
C LEU A 183 -7.25 17.56 -19.77
N GLU A 184 -7.68 16.41 -19.24
CA GLU A 184 -9.09 15.97 -19.29
C GLU A 184 -10.01 16.94 -18.54
N ILE A 185 -9.65 17.32 -17.32
CA ILE A 185 -10.46 18.22 -16.48
C ILE A 185 -10.52 19.63 -17.08
N SER A 186 -9.42 20.10 -17.67
CA SER A 186 -9.36 21.37 -18.38
C SER A 186 -10.13 21.37 -19.70
N GLY A 187 -10.58 20.20 -20.19
CA GLY A 187 -11.30 20.06 -21.45
C GLY A 187 -10.42 20.10 -22.70
N GLU A 188 -9.09 20.06 -22.54
CA GLU A 188 -8.12 20.02 -23.64
C GLU A 188 -8.08 18.64 -24.32
N ILE A 189 -8.48 17.59 -23.59
CA ILE A 189 -8.66 16.24 -24.11
C ILE A 189 -10.09 15.78 -23.82
N LYS A 190 -10.84 15.41 -24.86
CA LYS A 190 -12.13 14.72 -24.70
C LYS A 190 -11.90 13.21 -24.68
N HIS A 191 -12.59 12.51 -23.77
CA HIS A 191 -12.61 11.04 -23.77
C HIS A 191 -13.14 10.53 -25.12
N GLY A 192 -12.33 9.74 -25.82
CA GLY A 192 -12.68 9.13 -27.11
C GLY A 192 -12.02 9.80 -28.31
N ILE A 193 -10.85 9.28 -28.67
CA ILE A 193 -10.51 8.64 -29.95
C ILE A 193 -9.04 8.23 -29.79
N GLU A 194 -8.81 6.97 -29.39
CA GLU A 194 -7.58 6.30 -29.81
C GLU A 194 -7.75 6.07 -31.32
N LYS A 195 -6.89 6.69 -32.13
CA LYS A 195 -6.73 6.34 -33.56
C LYS A 195 -5.86 5.09 -33.66
#